data_AF-G1QEX2-F1
#
_entry.id   AF-G1QEX2-F1
#
_cell.length_a   1.000
_cell.length_b   1.000
_cell.length_c   1.000
_cell.angle_alpha   90.00
_cell.angle_beta   90.00
_cell.angle_gamma   90.00
#
_symmetry.space_group_name_H-M   'P 1'
#
loop_
_entity.id
_entity.type
_entity.pdbx_description
1 polymer ?
#
loop_
_entity_poly.entity_id
_entity_poly.type
_entity_poly.pdbx_seq_one_letter_code
_entity_poly.pdbx_strand_id
1 'polypeptide(L)'
;DELKLRTRRLLTEFLEHRTRRRGTAPQQPSTPEATVMRSLAAHSWLGTPHSWSRRQRNRLEQMVDQIESLVPDGTDPNWLSVVALVSFAGALLERPPPGHSQARREWDATVDQDCQRLVTFLCSWLTETHRTWMEAQGGWDGFCHNFMPAPPPGDRLLAPLLRACLVLIILICLWIKIM
;
A
#
# COMPACT_ATOMS: atom_id res chain seq x y z
N ASP A 1 -13.16 -18.05 9.85
CA ASP A 1 -11.72 -17.74 9.69
C ASP A 1 -11.51 -16.26 9.96
N GLU A 2 -10.92 -15.95 11.12
CA GLU A 2 -10.78 -14.59 11.64
C GLU A 2 -9.78 -13.76 10.84
N LEU A 3 -8.62 -14.34 10.48
CA LEU A 3 -7.60 -13.68 9.68
C LEU A 3 -8.18 -13.23 8.34
N LYS A 4 -8.91 -14.10 7.64
CA LYS A 4 -9.57 -13.77 6.37
C LYS A 4 -10.57 -12.64 6.49
N LEU A 5 -11.37 -12.62 7.56
CA LEU A 5 -12.34 -11.54 7.78
C LEU A 5 -11.64 -10.21 8.06
N ARG A 6 -10.60 -10.21 8.89
CA ARG A 6 -9.80 -9.03 9.24
C ARG A 6 -9.06 -8.47 8.03
N THR A 7 -8.39 -9.33 7.25
CA THR A 7 -7.72 -8.98 5.98
C THR A 7 -8.71 -8.36 5.01
N ARG A 8 -9.87 -9.00 4.78
CA ARG A 8 -10.89 -8.47 3.86
C ARG A 8 -11.37 -7.09 4.30
N ARG A 9 -11.66 -6.90 5.60
CA ARG A 9 -12.10 -5.62 6.14
C ARG A 9 -11.05 -4.53 5.94
N LEU A 10 -9.78 -4.80 6.25
CA LEU A 10 -8.67 -3.87 6.03
C LEU A 10 -8.57 -3.45 4.56
N LEU A 11 -8.55 -4.42 3.64
CA LEU A 11 -8.40 -4.17 2.21
C LEU A 11 -9.58 -3.38 1.65
N THR A 12 -10.81 -3.73 2.02
CA THR A 12 -12.01 -2.98 1.64
C THR A 12 -11.91 -1.54 2.12
N GLU A 13 -11.65 -1.32 3.41
CA GLU A 13 -11.60 0.02 3.99
C GLU A 13 -10.48 0.89 3.40
N PHE A 14 -9.34 0.27 3.06
CA PHE A 14 -8.23 0.95 2.42
C PHE A 14 -8.54 1.30 0.95
N LEU A 15 -9.01 0.33 0.16
CA LEU A 15 -9.25 0.55 -1.27
C LEU A 15 -10.45 1.47 -1.53
N GLU A 16 -11.52 1.35 -0.74
CA GLU A 16 -12.64 2.31 -0.78
C GLU A 16 -12.18 3.72 -0.39
N HIS A 17 -11.20 3.84 0.52
CA HIS A 17 -10.60 5.13 0.80
C HIS A 17 -9.91 5.73 -0.42
N ARG A 18 -9.30 4.91 -1.29
CA ARG A 18 -8.57 5.35 -2.48
C ARG A 18 -9.50 5.64 -3.67
N THR A 19 -10.67 5.01 -3.74
CA THR A 19 -11.69 5.30 -4.75
C THR A 19 -12.51 6.56 -4.45
N ARG A 20 -12.44 7.09 -3.22
CA ARG A 20 -13.23 8.25 -2.81
C ARG A 20 -13.06 9.46 -3.73
N ARG A 21 -14.20 10.11 -4.02
CA ARG A 21 -14.25 11.40 -4.71
C ARG A 21 -13.56 12.47 -3.84
N ARG A 22 -12.51 13.11 -4.36
CA ARG A 22 -11.89 14.27 -3.70
C ARG A 22 -12.98 15.31 -3.37
N GLY A 23 -13.15 15.64 -2.09
CA GLY A 23 -14.19 16.56 -1.60
C GLY A 23 -15.14 15.97 -0.54
N THR A 24 -15.14 14.65 -0.34
CA THR A 24 -15.81 14.03 0.82
C THR A 24 -14.89 14.00 2.04
N ALA A 25 -15.47 14.11 3.24
CA ALA A 25 -14.68 14.06 4.47
C ALA A 25 -13.92 12.73 4.57
N PRO A 26 -12.62 12.74 4.94
CA PRO A 26 -11.85 11.52 5.08
C PRO A 26 -12.42 10.69 6.24
N GLN A 27 -12.81 9.45 5.96
CA GLN A 27 -13.27 8.53 6.99
C GLN A 27 -12.07 8.08 7.84
N GLN A 28 -12.21 8.17 9.16
CA GLN A 28 -11.16 7.71 10.07
C GLN A 28 -10.93 6.20 9.92
N PRO A 29 -9.68 5.73 10.06
CA PRO A 29 -9.39 4.30 10.02
C PRO A 29 -10.12 3.58 11.15
N SER A 30 -10.74 2.41 10.88
CA SER A 30 -11.47 1.68 11.93
C SER A 30 -10.59 0.73 12.75
N THR A 31 -9.33 0.51 12.33
CA THR A 31 -8.37 -0.38 13.00
C THR A 31 -6.94 0.20 12.99
N PRO A 32 -6.06 -0.26 13.91
CA PRO A 32 -4.65 0.12 13.91
C PRO A 32 -3.95 -0.21 12.59
N GLU A 33 -4.16 -1.41 12.05
CA GLU A 33 -3.55 -1.83 10.78
C GLU A 33 -3.98 -0.94 9.60
N ALA A 34 -5.24 -0.47 9.58
CA ALA A 34 -5.72 0.47 8.57
C ALA A 34 -5.05 1.85 8.71
N THR A 35 -4.77 2.28 9.95
CA THR A 35 -4.05 3.52 10.22
C THR A 35 -2.62 3.43 9.67
N VAL A 36 -1.90 2.37 10.06
CA VAL A 36 -0.52 2.12 9.61
C VAL A 36 -0.45 2.00 8.09
N MET A 37 -1.35 1.22 7.48
CA MET A 37 -1.39 1.03 6.04
C MET A 37 -1.59 2.36 5.30
N ARG A 38 -2.52 3.22 5.77
CA ARG A 38 -2.73 4.55 5.18
C ARG A 38 -1.51 5.46 5.35
N SER A 39 -0.88 5.43 6.51
CA SER A 39 0.35 6.20 6.76
C SER A 39 1.48 5.77 5.84
N LEU A 40 1.71 4.46 5.67
CA LEU A 40 2.75 3.95 4.78
C LEU A 40 2.42 4.23 3.31
N ALA A 41 1.17 4.04 2.91
CA ALA A 41 0.71 4.28 1.54
C ALA A 41 0.81 5.76 1.12
N ALA A 42 0.69 6.69 2.06
CA ALA A 42 0.88 8.12 1.81
C ALA A 42 2.33 8.46 1.39
N HIS A 43 3.29 7.63 1.79
CA HIS A 43 4.73 7.83 1.50
C HIS A 43 5.24 6.88 0.42
N SER A 44 4.48 5.85 0.05
CA SER A 44 4.88 4.88 -0.97
C SER A 44 4.56 5.41 -2.37
N TRP A 45 5.58 5.88 -3.07
CA TRP A 45 5.54 6.13 -4.53
C TRP A 45 5.77 4.85 -5.35
N LEU A 46 6.09 3.73 -4.68
CA LEU A 46 6.72 2.52 -5.20
C LEU A 46 5.89 1.65 -6.16
N GLY A 47 4.75 2.13 -6.65
CA GLY A 47 3.91 1.34 -7.54
C GLY A 47 2.97 2.15 -8.44
N THR A 48 2.98 3.47 -8.40
CA THR A 48 2.03 4.22 -9.24
C THR A 48 2.31 3.95 -10.73
N PRO A 49 1.34 3.47 -11.52
CA PRO A 49 1.57 3.30 -12.95
C PRO A 49 1.84 4.69 -13.56
N HIS A 50 3.05 4.83 -14.12
CA HIS A 50 3.59 6.11 -14.56
C HIS A 50 2.86 6.67 -15.80
N SER A 51 2.04 5.86 -16.49
CA SER A 51 1.21 6.32 -17.62
C SER A 51 -0.27 5.98 -17.44
N TRP A 52 -1.14 6.86 -17.96
CA TRP A 52 -2.59 6.60 -18.02
C TRP A 52 -2.97 5.45 -18.92
N SER A 53 -2.21 5.22 -20.00
CA SER A 53 -2.43 4.09 -20.90
C SER A 53 -2.25 2.75 -20.19
N ARG A 54 -1.27 2.63 -19.26
CA ARG A 54 -1.15 1.42 -18.42
C ARG A 54 -2.34 1.28 -17.48
N ARG A 55 -2.85 2.37 -16.90
CA ARG A 55 -4.05 2.35 -16.03
C ARG A 55 -5.35 1.95 -16.72
N GLN A 56 -5.42 1.97 -18.06
CA GLN A 56 -6.57 1.46 -18.82
C GLN A 56 -6.54 -0.05 -19.06
N ARG A 57 -5.41 -0.72 -18.83
CA ARG A 57 -5.34 -2.18 -18.88
C ARG A 57 -6.18 -2.76 -17.74
N ASN A 58 -6.64 -4.00 -17.88
CA ASN A 58 -7.36 -4.70 -16.81
C ASN A 58 -6.60 -4.58 -15.48
N ARG A 59 -7.26 -3.99 -14.46
CA ARG A 59 -6.63 -3.70 -13.16
C ARG A 59 -6.21 -4.97 -12.44
N LEU A 60 -6.99 -6.05 -12.60
CA LEU A 60 -6.66 -7.34 -12.00
C LEU A 60 -5.43 -7.96 -12.66
N GLU A 61 -5.32 -7.92 -13.99
CA GLU A 61 -4.12 -8.42 -14.69
C GLU A 61 -2.88 -7.62 -14.30
N GLN A 62 -2.98 -6.29 -14.17
CA GLN A 62 -1.88 -5.48 -13.64
C GLN A 62 -1.49 -5.88 -12.22
N MET A 63 -2.47 -6.24 -11.38
CA MET A 63 -2.22 -6.70 -10.02
C MET A 63 -1.49 -8.06 -10.01
N VAL A 64 -1.88 -8.99 -10.88
CA VAL A 64 -1.22 -10.29 -11.03
C VAL A 64 0.25 -10.10 -11.45
N ASP A 65 0.50 -9.34 -12.53
CA ASP A 65 1.87 -9.04 -12.99
C ASP A 65 2.72 -8.41 -11.87
N GLN A 66 2.12 -7.53 -11.06
CA GLN A 66 2.84 -6.86 -9.98
C GLN A 66 3.15 -7.80 -8.81
N ILE A 67 2.27 -8.76 -8.50
CA ILE A 67 2.55 -9.81 -7.51
C ILE A 67 3.70 -10.66 -8.00
N GLU A 68 3.64 -11.19 -9.22
CA GLU A 68 4.69 -12.05 -9.79
C GLU A 68 6.05 -11.34 -9.81
N SER A 69 6.06 -10.03 -10.07
CA SER A 69 7.29 -9.23 -10.05
C SER A 69 7.88 -9.01 -8.65
N LEU A 70 7.05 -8.88 -7.60
CA LEU A 70 7.51 -8.54 -6.24
C LEU A 70 7.67 -9.77 -5.34
N VAL A 71 6.91 -10.82 -5.62
CA VAL A 71 6.87 -12.06 -4.87
C VAL A 71 6.80 -13.20 -5.90
N PRO A 72 7.96 -13.59 -6.47
CA PRO A 72 8.02 -14.68 -7.42
C PRO A 72 7.53 -15.99 -6.78
N ASP A 73 6.98 -16.88 -7.62
CA ASP A 73 6.44 -18.16 -7.18
C ASP A 73 7.42 -18.93 -6.28
N GLY A 74 6.88 -19.49 -5.19
CA GLY A 74 7.65 -20.25 -4.21
C GLY A 74 8.42 -19.40 -3.19
N THR A 75 8.32 -18.06 -3.26
CA THR A 75 8.91 -17.16 -2.26
C THR A 75 7.83 -16.59 -1.36
N ASP A 76 8.09 -16.50 -0.06
CA ASP A 76 7.21 -15.79 0.86
C ASP A 76 7.32 -14.27 0.70
N PRO A 77 6.21 -13.52 0.83
CA PRO A 77 6.25 -12.08 0.83
C PRO A 77 6.96 -11.55 2.07
N ASN A 78 7.21 -10.25 2.09
CA ASN A 78 7.58 -9.52 3.30
C ASN A 78 6.60 -8.37 3.51
N TRP A 79 6.60 -7.77 4.69
CA TRP A 79 5.65 -6.70 4.99
C TRP A 79 5.77 -5.50 4.05
N LEU A 80 6.97 -5.19 3.55
CA LEU A 80 7.16 -4.12 2.57
C LEU A 80 6.55 -4.47 1.21
N SER A 81 6.67 -5.72 0.75
CA SER A 81 6.02 -6.16 -0.49
C SER A 81 4.50 -6.14 -0.36
N VAL A 82 3.94 -6.56 0.79
CA VAL A 82 2.50 -6.43 1.07
C VAL A 82 2.04 -4.98 1.01
N VAL A 83 2.77 -4.05 1.65
CA VAL A 83 2.45 -2.61 1.60
C VAL A 83 2.52 -2.07 0.17
N ALA A 84 3.55 -2.45 -0.59
CA ALA A 84 3.71 -2.03 -1.98
C ALA A 84 2.55 -2.52 -2.86
N LEU A 85 2.15 -3.79 -2.71
CA LEU A 85 1.06 -4.42 -3.45
C LEU A 85 -0.31 -3.79 -3.11
N VAL A 86 -0.60 -3.58 -1.84
CA VAL A 86 -1.85 -2.93 -1.41
C VAL A 86 -1.90 -1.47 -1.89
N SER A 87 -0.77 -0.76 -1.81
CA SER A 87 -0.65 0.62 -2.31
C SER A 87 -0.79 0.69 -3.83
N PHE A 88 -0.23 -0.28 -4.55
CA PHE A 88 -0.39 -0.46 -6.00
C PHE A 88 -1.85 -0.66 -6.38
N ALA A 89 -2.57 -1.56 -5.70
CA ALA A 89 -4.01 -1.75 -5.89
C ALA A 89 -4.78 -0.44 -5.67
N GLY A 90 -4.41 0.33 -4.63
CA GLY A 90 -4.97 1.67 -4.40
C GLY A 90 -4.69 2.65 -5.55
N ALA A 91 -3.49 2.61 -6.13
CA ALA A 91 -3.09 3.45 -7.26
C ALA A 91 -3.82 3.10 -8.57
N LEU A 92 -4.12 1.82 -8.79
CA LEU A 92 -4.93 1.35 -9.92
C LEU A 92 -6.37 1.87 -9.85
N LEU A 93 -6.89 2.07 -8.64
CA LEU A 93 -8.23 2.58 -8.37
C LEU A 93 -8.31 4.11 -8.30
N GLU A 94 -7.18 4.83 -8.38
CA GLU A 94 -7.21 6.28 -8.37
C GLU A 94 -7.96 6.86 -9.57
N ARG A 95 -8.73 7.92 -9.28
CA ARG A 95 -9.52 8.58 -10.30
C ARG A 95 -8.63 9.26 -11.36
N PRO A 96 -8.98 9.15 -12.66
CA PRO A 96 -8.30 9.87 -13.74
C PRO A 96 -8.26 11.39 -13.49
N PRO A 97 -7.25 12.12 -14.02
CA PRO A 97 -7.11 13.55 -13.80
C PRO A 97 -8.21 14.31 -14.52
N PRO A 98 -8.37 15.61 -14.21
CA PRO A 98 -9.14 16.51 -15.07
C PRO A 98 -8.65 16.43 -16.52
N GLY A 99 -9.55 16.52 -17.50
CA GLY A 99 -9.23 16.45 -18.94
C GLY A 99 -9.39 15.07 -19.59
N HIS A 100 -9.57 13.99 -18.81
CA HIS A 100 -9.78 12.64 -19.33
C HIS A 100 -11.25 12.20 -19.16
N SER A 101 -12.18 12.90 -19.82
CA SER A 101 -13.62 12.74 -19.59
C SER A 101 -14.15 11.34 -19.91
N GLN A 102 -13.69 10.72 -21.00
CA GLN A 102 -14.06 9.35 -21.36
C GLN A 102 -13.55 8.34 -20.34
N ALA A 103 -12.25 8.35 -20.04
CA ALA A 103 -11.65 7.46 -19.05
C ALA A 103 -12.27 7.61 -17.65
N ARG A 104 -12.75 8.82 -17.31
CA ARG A 104 -13.48 9.06 -16.06
C ARG A 104 -14.85 8.39 -16.04
N ARG A 105 -15.60 8.40 -17.16
CA ARG A 105 -16.89 7.69 -17.24
C ARG A 105 -16.70 6.18 -17.15
N GLU A 106 -15.71 5.65 -17.85
CA GLU A 106 -15.33 4.23 -17.78
C GLU A 106 -14.91 3.86 -16.35
N TRP A 107 -14.07 4.68 -15.72
CA TRP A 107 -13.69 4.50 -14.31
C TRP A 107 -14.90 4.53 -13.38
N ASP A 108 -15.79 5.53 -13.51
CA ASP A 108 -16.98 5.67 -12.66
C ASP A 108 -17.92 4.44 -12.83
N ALA A 109 -17.91 3.78 -13.99
CA ALA A 109 -18.73 2.60 -14.26
C ALA A 109 -18.15 1.27 -13.72
N THR A 110 -16.82 1.14 -13.62
CA THR A 110 -16.18 -0.13 -13.24
C THR A 110 -15.50 -0.13 -11.88
N VAL A 111 -15.24 1.04 -11.28
CA VAL A 111 -14.41 1.17 -10.07
C VAL A 111 -14.88 0.33 -8.89
N ASP A 112 -16.18 0.28 -8.62
CA ASP A 112 -16.71 -0.48 -7.49
C ASP A 112 -16.52 -1.99 -7.68
N GLN A 113 -16.79 -2.47 -8.90
CA GLN A 113 -16.58 -3.87 -9.25
C GLN A 113 -15.09 -4.24 -9.21
N ASP A 114 -14.22 -3.40 -9.75
CA ASP A 114 -12.78 -3.63 -9.72
C ASP A 114 -12.21 -3.56 -8.30
N CYS A 115 -12.73 -2.67 -7.45
CA CYS A 115 -12.40 -2.61 -6.04
C CYS A 115 -12.73 -3.95 -5.36
N GLN A 116 -13.93 -4.49 -5.56
CA GLN A 116 -14.32 -5.78 -5.00
C GLN A 116 -13.45 -6.94 -5.52
N ARG A 117 -13.11 -6.94 -6.82
CA ARG A 117 -12.22 -7.94 -7.43
C ARG A 117 -10.82 -7.89 -6.81
N LEU A 118 -10.23 -6.71 -6.69
CA LEU A 118 -8.91 -6.53 -6.08
C LEU A 118 -8.90 -6.91 -4.60
N VAL A 119 -9.93 -6.54 -3.83
CA VAL A 119 -10.08 -6.98 -2.43
C VAL A 119 -10.13 -8.51 -2.36
N THR A 120 -10.94 -9.14 -3.18
CA THR A 120 -11.13 -10.61 -3.16
C THR A 120 -9.83 -11.32 -3.52
N PHE A 121 -9.16 -10.85 -4.57
CA PHE A 121 -7.90 -11.40 -5.05
C PHE A 121 -6.78 -11.26 -4.00
N LEU A 122 -6.53 -10.06 -3.49
CA LEU A 122 -5.52 -9.82 -2.45
C LEU A 122 -5.81 -10.58 -1.16
N CYS A 123 -7.10 -10.70 -0.79
CA CYS A 123 -7.50 -11.45 0.38
C CYS A 123 -7.20 -12.95 0.22
N SER A 124 -7.54 -13.54 -0.93
CA SER A 124 -7.19 -14.94 -1.23
C SER A 124 -5.67 -15.12 -1.25
N TRP A 125 -4.93 -14.24 -1.93
CA TRP A 125 -3.46 -14.30 -1.96
C TRP A 125 -2.82 -14.27 -0.56
N LEU A 126 -3.29 -13.41 0.36
CA LEU A 126 -2.76 -13.36 1.72
C LEU A 126 -3.23 -14.51 2.62
N THR A 127 -4.49 -14.94 2.50
CA THR A 127 -5.15 -15.82 3.50
C THR A 127 -5.28 -17.27 3.06
N GLU A 128 -5.04 -17.54 1.78
CA GLU A 128 -5.04 -18.88 1.19
C GLU A 128 -3.63 -19.23 0.70
N THR A 129 -3.01 -18.40 -0.14
CA THR A 129 -1.66 -18.68 -0.69
C THR A 129 -0.55 -18.50 0.35
N HIS A 130 -0.50 -17.34 1.04
CA HIS A 130 0.54 -17.03 2.02
C HIS A 130 0.05 -17.07 3.47
N ARG A 131 -0.93 -17.94 3.75
CA ARG A 131 -1.54 -18.06 5.07
C ARG A 131 -0.52 -18.39 6.16
N THR A 132 0.31 -19.39 5.91
CA THR A 132 1.32 -19.89 6.86
C THR A 132 2.32 -18.79 7.21
N TRP A 133 2.76 -18.02 6.21
CA TRP A 133 3.60 -16.85 6.42
C TRP A 133 2.89 -15.77 7.24
N MET A 134 1.64 -15.40 6.90
CA MET A 134 0.87 -14.41 7.67
C MET A 134 0.75 -14.80 9.14
N GLU A 135 0.46 -16.07 9.43
CA GLU A 135 0.35 -16.59 10.80
C GLU A 135 1.72 -16.58 11.51
N ALA A 136 2.80 -16.98 10.83
CA ALA A 136 4.16 -16.96 11.38
C ALA A 136 4.67 -15.55 11.69
N GLN A 137 4.22 -14.54 10.94
CA GLN A 137 4.54 -13.13 11.19
C GLN A 137 3.67 -12.49 12.30
N GLY A 138 2.77 -13.24 12.95
CA GLY A 138 1.86 -12.72 13.97
C GLY A 138 0.65 -11.95 13.39
N GLY A 139 0.30 -12.22 12.14
CA GLY A 139 -0.83 -11.60 11.44
C GLY A 139 -0.72 -10.07 11.36
N TRP A 140 -1.88 -9.40 11.36
CA TRP A 140 -1.93 -7.94 11.30
C TRP A 140 -1.38 -7.25 12.55
N ASP A 141 -1.29 -7.95 13.68
CA ASP A 141 -0.69 -7.40 14.89
C ASP A 141 0.84 -7.35 14.76
N GLY A 142 1.45 -8.37 14.15
CA GLY A 142 2.86 -8.34 13.79
C GLY A 142 3.20 -7.29 12.72
N PHE A 143 2.30 -7.07 11.75
CA PHE A 143 2.41 -5.93 10.83
C PHE A 143 2.45 -4.59 11.56
N CYS A 144 1.50 -4.36 12.49
CA CYS A 144 1.47 -3.13 13.28
C CYS A 144 2.75 -2.98 14.10
N HIS A 145 3.22 -4.05 14.74
CA HIS A 145 4.46 -4.02 15.53
C HIS A 145 5.70 -3.70 14.68
N ASN A 146 5.76 -4.19 13.43
CA ASN A 146 6.89 -3.94 12.53
C ASN A 146 7.02 -2.46 12.12
N PHE A 147 5.89 -1.75 11.94
CA PHE A 147 5.88 -0.37 11.45
C PHE A 147 5.50 0.69 12.48
N MET A 148 4.94 0.30 13.61
CA MET A 148 4.74 1.16 14.77
C MET A 148 5.81 0.79 15.81
N PRO A 149 7.01 1.37 15.76
CA PRO A 149 7.92 1.24 16.88
C PRO A 149 7.23 1.78 18.13
N ALA A 150 7.42 1.09 19.26
CA ALA A 150 7.00 1.60 20.56
C ALA A 150 7.46 3.06 20.71
N PRO A 151 6.68 3.94 21.37
CA PRO A 151 7.16 5.28 21.66
C PRO A 151 8.54 5.15 22.32
N PRO A 152 9.55 5.91 21.86
CA PRO A 152 10.90 5.77 22.37
C PRO A 152 10.87 5.93 23.89
N PRO A 153 11.61 5.11 24.66
CA PRO A 153 11.80 5.40 26.07
C PRO A 153 12.54 6.73 26.18
N GLY A 154 11.81 7.80 26.53
CA GLY A 154 12.29 9.11 26.98
C GLY A 154 13.50 9.72 26.25
N ASP A 155 13.24 10.61 25.28
CA ASP A 155 13.89 11.93 25.13
C ASP A 155 15.42 12.12 25.20
N ARG A 156 16.28 11.11 24.98
CA ARG A 156 17.74 11.36 25.06
C ARG A 156 18.63 10.90 23.90
N LEU A 157 18.12 10.16 22.91
CA LEU A 157 18.99 9.57 21.86
C LEU A 157 18.58 9.87 20.41
N LEU A 158 17.41 10.46 20.16
CA LEU A 158 16.95 10.75 18.79
C LEU A 158 17.66 11.95 18.13
N ALA A 159 17.94 12.99 18.91
CA ALA A 159 18.59 14.20 18.39
C ALA A 159 20.00 13.96 17.79
N PRO A 160 20.92 13.19 18.42
CA PRO A 160 22.24 12.95 17.84
C PRO A 160 22.18 12.03 16.61
N LEU A 161 21.30 11.03 16.59
CA LEU A 161 21.14 10.13 15.45
C LEU A 161 20.55 10.84 14.22
N LEU A 162 19.52 11.67 14.41
CA LEU A 162 18.95 12.48 13.33
C LEU A 162 19.95 13.48 12.75
N ARG A 163 20.78 14.10 13.61
CA ARG A 163 21.87 14.98 13.15
C ARG A 163 22.91 14.23 12.34
N ALA A 164 23.32 13.04 12.78
CA ALA A 164 24.27 12.22 12.04
C ALA A 164 23.72 11.79 10.67
N CYS A 165 22.44 11.37 10.61
CA CYS A 165 21.79 11.02 9.35
C CYS A 165 21.66 12.22 8.40
N LEU A 166 21.28 13.39 8.90
CA LEU A 166 21.17 14.60 8.08
C LEU A 166 22.54 15.04 7.53
N VAL A 167 23.60 14.97 8.33
CA VAL A 167 24.96 15.27 7.86
C VAL A 167 25.40 14.27 6.79
N LEU A 168 25.12 12.98 6.98
CA LEU A 168 25.44 11.96 5.98
C LEU A 168 24.69 12.20 4.66
N ILE A 169 23.40 12.52 4.72
CA ILE A 169 22.58 12.83 3.54
C ILE A 169 23.10 14.10 2.84
N ILE A 170 23.42 15.16 3.59
CA ILE A 170 23.99 16.39 3.03
C ILE A 170 25.33 16.11 2.34
N LEU A 171 26.20 15.32 2.95
CA LEU A 171 27.49 14.93 2.37
C LEU A 171 27.30 14.13 1.07
N ILE A 172 26.37 13.17 1.05
CA ILE A 172 26.03 12.39 -0.16
C ILE A 172 25.47 13.32 -1.26
N CYS A 173 24.55 14.23 -0.92
CA CYS A 173 23.98 15.17 -1.87
C CYS A 173 25.01 16.15 -2.45
N LEU A 174 25.96 16.62 -1.63
CA LEU A 174 27.06 17.48 -2.10
C LEU A 174 28.03 16.70 -2.99
N TRP A 175 28.30 15.44 -2.69
CA TRP A 175 29.18 14.60 -3.50
C TRP A 175 28.60 14.31 -4.88
N ILE A 176 27.30 14.02 -4.97
CA ILE A 176 26.59 13.78 -6.24
C ILE A 176 26.53 15.04 -7.12
N LYS A 177 26.57 16.24 -6.54
CA LYS A 177 26.47 17.51 -7.28
C LYS A 177 27.83 18.03 -7.81
N ILE A 178 28.94 17.44 -7.37
CA ILE A 178 30.31 17.84 -7.73
C ILE A 178 30.91 16.94 -8.82
N MET A 179 30.34 15.75 -9.08
CA MET A 179 30.56 15.00 -10.33
C MET A 179 29.65 15.50 -11.45
#